data_AF-A0AAD5LRC9-F1
#
_entry.id   AF-A0AAD5LRC9-F1
#
_cell.length_a   1.000
_cell.length_b   1.000
_cell.length_c   1.000
_cell.angle_alpha   90.00
_cell.angle_beta   90.00
_cell.angle_gamma   90.00
#
_symmetry.space_group_name_H-M   'P 1'
#
loop_
_entity.id
_entity.type
_entity.pdbx_description
1 polymer ?
#
loop_
_entity_poly.entity_id
_entity_poly.type
_entity_poly.pdbx_seq_one_letter_code
_entity_poly.pdbx_strand_id
1 'polypeptide(L)'
;MKVYAPLVVATCAIAVLPSVDGRDDHRSLRAMVDNTKFPWNLKKTPTGFTYNMKPVRAVHARVQGDAPVWDETNKMFTSSFGANFETKFRAGLEGINVATRSAEQKCNRKNNMKYVVFYDLVIAQTNETLALYEKEYGPMLPFDGGQCTPSSGTGDSAVFPKECYYFNGDKGEPRVGPFVGAGDKSTDERAPYPNTATRGGLCTYDVMPDGVTCTYNYRILGYIPLDDVVGITTMAISVGSPETFTNFSQFCQAGSVEFNATEKGVWISGIDFWKNPQDTAANKARADRLVTAYQMLVAGGSSPQVDDATTARFTALPNCAAEKAKDLNI
;
A
#
# COMPACT_ATOMS: atom_id res chain seq x y z
N MET A 1 9.68 -18.20 5.69
CA MET A 1 9.29 -17.29 6.79
C MET A 1 8.84 -15.94 6.22
N LYS A 2 7.53 -15.66 6.17
CA LYS A 2 6.99 -14.34 5.74
C LYS A 2 6.35 -13.69 6.96
N VAL A 3 6.94 -12.60 7.44
CA VAL A 3 6.33 -11.73 8.45
C VAL A 3 5.42 -10.79 7.67
N TYR A 4 4.10 -10.85 7.88
CA TYR A 4 3.17 -9.87 7.31
C TYR A 4 2.67 -8.99 8.44
N ALA A 5 2.92 -7.69 8.33
CA ALA A 5 2.23 -6.73 9.17
C ALA A 5 0.74 -6.73 8.81
N PRO A 6 -0.16 -6.55 9.79
CA PRO A 6 -1.58 -6.38 9.51
C PRO A 6 -1.77 -5.19 8.58
N LEU A 7 -2.52 -5.41 7.50
CA LEU A 7 -3.02 -4.35 6.63
C LEU A 7 -4.00 -3.53 7.48
N VAL A 8 -3.59 -2.35 7.94
CA VAL A 8 -4.51 -1.41 8.59
C VAL A 8 -5.32 -0.77 7.48
N VAL A 9 -6.46 -1.37 7.17
CA VAL A 9 -7.50 -0.73 6.37
C VAL A 9 -8.36 0.06 7.35
N ALA A 10 -8.03 1.33 7.56
CA ALA A 10 -9.04 2.28 8.00
C ALA A 10 -9.86 2.63 6.75
N THR A 11 -10.84 1.79 6.43
CA THR A 11 -11.71 2.01 5.27
C THR A 11 -12.59 3.21 5.56
N CYS A 12 -12.28 4.31 4.89
CA CYS A 12 -13.15 5.46 4.82
C CYS A 12 -13.72 5.54 3.41
N ALA A 13 -14.67 4.67 3.09
CA ALA A 13 -15.34 4.73 1.80
C ALA A 13 -16.24 5.98 1.78
N ILE A 14 -15.81 7.01 1.06
CA ILE A 14 -16.61 8.19 0.76
C ILE A 14 -16.74 8.24 -0.77
N ALA A 15 -17.98 8.25 -1.26
CA ALA A 15 -18.29 8.28 -2.69
C ALA A 15 -18.27 9.72 -3.20
N VAL A 16 -17.36 10.01 -4.12
CA VAL A 16 -17.17 11.35 -4.69
C VAL A 16 -18.28 11.70 -5.69
N LEU A 17 -18.95 12.85 -5.51
CA LEU A 17 -19.91 13.37 -6.49
C LEU A 17 -19.22 14.19 -7.60
N PRO A 18 -19.55 14.00 -8.89
CA PRO A 18 -19.02 14.86 -9.94
C PRO A 18 -19.74 16.21 -9.97
N SER A 19 -19.00 17.33 -9.86
CA SER A 19 -19.47 18.62 -10.36
C SER A 19 -19.39 18.62 -11.89
N VAL A 20 -20.50 18.96 -12.53
CA VAL A 20 -20.56 19.31 -13.94
C VAL A 20 -20.19 20.78 -14.03
N ASP A 21 -18.94 21.09 -14.38
CA ASP A 21 -18.70 22.31 -15.15
C ASP A 21 -17.37 22.20 -15.90
N GLY A 22 -17.49 22.14 -17.23
CA GLY A 22 -16.35 22.20 -18.13
C GLY A 22 -15.86 23.64 -18.22
N ARG A 23 -14.64 23.90 -17.77
CA ARG A 23 -13.81 25.03 -18.20
C ARG A 23 -12.36 24.76 -17.82
N ASP A 24 -11.57 24.40 -18.83
CA ASP A 24 -10.11 24.35 -18.77
C ASP A 24 -9.52 25.73 -18.50
N ASP A 25 -8.43 25.78 -17.73
CA ASP A 25 -7.26 26.60 -18.09
C ASP A 25 -6.10 26.33 -17.13
N HIS A 26 -4.99 25.80 -17.67
CA HIS A 26 -3.55 25.93 -17.35
C HIS A 26 -3.02 26.32 -15.95
N ARG A 27 -3.83 26.25 -14.90
CA ARG A 27 -3.51 26.55 -13.50
C ARG A 27 -3.20 25.27 -12.69
N SER A 28 -3.19 24.13 -13.36
CA SER A 28 -3.11 22.79 -12.80
C SER A 28 -1.76 22.49 -12.16
N LEU A 29 -0.63 22.91 -12.73
CA LEU A 29 0.70 22.62 -12.15
C LEU A 29 0.92 23.23 -10.75
N ARG A 30 0.37 24.43 -10.46
CA ARG A 30 0.45 25.03 -9.11
C ARG A 30 -0.57 24.44 -8.13
N ALA A 31 -1.70 23.92 -8.61
CA ALA A 31 -2.71 23.28 -7.76
C ALA A 31 -2.33 21.83 -7.37
N MET A 32 -1.42 21.19 -8.12
CA MET A 32 -0.85 19.90 -7.77
C MET A 32 0.09 19.94 -6.55
N VAL A 33 0.66 21.10 -6.24
CA VAL A 33 1.58 21.30 -5.11
C VAL A 33 0.85 21.42 -3.77
N ASP A 34 -0.46 21.69 -3.81
CA ASP A 34 -1.28 21.76 -2.59
C ASP A 34 -1.72 20.35 -2.17
N ASN A 35 -0.86 19.67 -1.43
CA ASN A 35 -1.12 18.35 -0.85
C ASN A 35 -2.33 18.32 0.11
N THR A 36 -2.97 19.44 0.43
CA THR A 36 -4.24 19.41 1.18
C THR A 36 -5.45 19.15 0.28
N LYS A 37 -5.29 19.23 -1.05
CA LYS A 37 -6.38 19.17 -2.03
C LYS A 37 -6.49 17.84 -2.77
N PHE A 38 -5.61 16.87 -2.54
CA PHE A 38 -5.82 15.52 -3.07
C PHE A 38 -7.08 14.88 -2.44
N PRO A 39 -7.94 14.20 -3.23
CA PRO A 39 -7.79 13.92 -4.66
C PRO A 39 -8.44 14.94 -5.60
N TRP A 40 -9.02 15.99 -5.05
CA TRP A 40 -9.82 17.02 -5.75
C TRP A 40 -9.07 17.82 -6.80
N ASN A 41 -7.73 17.77 -6.80
CA ASN A 41 -6.87 18.40 -7.78
C ASN A 41 -6.51 17.49 -8.98
N LEU A 42 -6.93 16.23 -8.99
CA LEU A 42 -6.72 15.31 -10.11
C LEU A 42 -7.62 15.65 -11.29
N LYS A 43 -7.08 15.55 -12.51
CA LYS A 43 -7.82 15.81 -13.76
C LYS A 43 -8.86 14.73 -14.00
N LYS A 44 -10.11 15.13 -14.25
CA LYS A 44 -11.21 14.21 -14.57
C LYS A 44 -11.28 13.96 -16.08
N THR A 45 -11.50 12.72 -16.48
CA THR A 45 -11.72 12.34 -17.88
C THR A 45 -13.20 11.99 -18.09
N PRO A 46 -13.92 12.65 -19.02
CA PRO A 46 -15.28 12.25 -19.37
C PRO A 46 -15.29 10.85 -19.99
N THR A 47 -16.12 9.94 -19.47
CA THR A 47 -16.11 8.53 -19.87
C THR A 47 -17.14 8.20 -20.96
N GLY A 48 -18.17 9.04 -21.14
CA GLY A 48 -19.25 8.82 -22.11
C GLY A 48 -20.27 7.74 -21.70
N PHE A 49 -20.10 7.09 -20.55
CA PHE A 49 -21.04 6.08 -20.04
C PHE A 49 -22.13 6.70 -19.16
N THR A 50 -23.33 6.11 -19.20
CA THR A 50 -24.47 6.51 -18.36
C THR A 50 -24.42 5.95 -16.93
N TYR A 51 -23.57 4.95 -16.70
CA TYR A 51 -23.29 4.36 -15.40
C TYR A 51 -21.78 4.17 -15.25
N ASN A 52 -21.20 4.56 -14.12
CA ASN A 52 -19.81 4.30 -13.76
C ASN A 52 -19.61 4.32 -12.24
N MET A 53 -18.62 3.57 -11.74
CA MET A 53 -18.24 3.64 -10.34
C MET A 53 -17.82 5.06 -9.99
N LYS A 54 -18.38 5.62 -8.93
CA LYS A 54 -17.86 6.87 -8.36
C LYS A 54 -16.50 6.59 -7.73
N PRO A 55 -15.50 7.44 -7.94
CA PRO A 55 -14.22 7.23 -7.28
C PRO A 55 -14.36 7.18 -5.76
N VAL A 56 -13.67 6.22 -5.15
CA VAL A 56 -13.60 5.99 -3.71
C VAL A 56 -12.20 6.30 -3.24
N ARG A 57 -12.08 7.12 -2.20
CA ARG A 57 -10.81 7.39 -1.54
C ARG A 57 -10.56 6.35 -0.45
N ALA A 58 -9.32 5.89 -0.30
CA ALA A 58 -8.93 4.95 0.75
C ALA A 58 -7.54 5.28 1.29
N VAL A 59 -7.33 5.10 2.60
CA VAL A 59 -5.99 5.18 3.21
C VAL A 59 -5.50 3.76 3.45
N HIS A 60 -4.26 3.49 3.06
CA HIS A 60 -3.69 2.16 3.08
C HIS A 60 -2.25 2.20 3.57
N ALA A 61 -1.84 1.24 4.39
CA ALA A 61 -0.46 1.10 4.85
C ALA A 61 0.18 -0.20 4.35
N ARG A 62 1.43 -0.14 3.88
CA ARG A 62 2.17 -1.29 3.34
C ARG A 62 3.54 -1.43 3.97
N VAL A 63 3.97 -2.67 4.22
CA VAL A 63 5.37 -2.93 4.57
C VAL A 63 6.23 -2.94 3.31
N GLN A 64 7.34 -2.21 3.33
CA GLN A 64 8.28 -2.07 2.23
C GLN A 64 9.73 -2.20 2.70
N GLY A 65 10.61 -2.55 1.76
CA GLY A 65 12.04 -2.70 2.05
C GLY A 65 12.83 -1.40 1.92
N ASP A 66 12.42 -0.53 1.00
CA ASP A 66 13.01 0.77 0.77
C ASP A 66 12.14 1.90 1.35
N ALA A 67 12.80 2.99 1.73
CA ALA A 67 12.13 4.21 2.14
C ALA A 67 11.71 4.99 0.88
N PRO A 68 10.48 5.52 0.83
CA PRO A 68 10.10 6.48 -0.19
C PRO A 68 11.04 7.67 -0.25
N VAL A 69 11.34 8.15 -1.46
CA VAL A 69 12.23 9.28 -1.71
C VAL A 69 11.41 10.50 -2.08
N TRP A 70 11.69 11.63 -1.43
CA TRP A 70 11.06 12.90 -1.76
C TRP A 70 11.57 13.44 -3.10
N ASP A 71 10.65 13.65 -4.04
CA ASP A 71 10.93 14.34 -5.29
C ASP A 71 10.71 15.85 -5.11
N GLU A 72 11.80 16.62 -5.10
CA GLU A 72 11.72 18.06 -4.86
C GLU A 72 11.07 18.84 -6.02
N THR A 73 11.01 18.28 -7.23
CA THR A 73 10.39 18.95 -8.38
C THR A 73 8.88 18.80 -8.32
N ASN A 74 8.41 17.58 -8.06
CA ASN A 74 7.01 17.20 -8.07
C ASN A 74 6.37 17.30 -6.67
N LYS A 75 7.16 17.60 -5.63
CA LYS A 75 6.74 17.76 -4.23
C LYS A 75 5.95 16.56 -3.71
N MET A 76 6.48 15.37 -3.98
CA MET A 76 5.85 14.12 -3.57
C MET A 76 6.86 13.01 -3.32
N PHE A 77 6.48 12.08 -2.45
CA PHE A 77 7.22 10.85 -2.25
C PHE A 77 7.01 9.87 -3.42
N THR A 78 8.11 9.25 -3.87
CA THR A 78 8.15 8.25 -4.93
C THR A 78 9.01 7.05 -4.51
N SER A 79 9.05 5.99 -5.31
CA SER A 79 9.98 4.89 -5.06
C SER A 79 11.44 5.34 -5.24
N SER A 80 12.34 4.67 -4.52
CA SER A 80 13.77 4.76 -4.80
C SER A 80 14.16 4.14 -6.15
N PHE A 81 13.30 3.28 -6.72
CA PHE A 81 13.54 2.54 -7.95
C PHE A 81 12.91 3.23 -9.17
N GLY A 82 13.68 3.38 -10.26
CA GLY A 82 13.24 4.01 -11.51
C GLY A 82 14.21 5.10 -11.96
N ALA A 83 14.30 5.31 -13.27
CA ALA A 83 15.23 6.27 -13.87
C ALA A 83 14.73 7.72 -13.81
N ASN A 84 13.41 7.90 -13.84
CA ASN A 84 12.75 9.20 -13.84
C ASN A 84 11.52 9.19 -12.91
N PHE A 85 10.98 10.38 -12.65
CA PHE A 85 9.82 10.58 -11.78
C PHE A 85 8.66 9.62 -12.09
N GLU A 86 8.27 9.47 -13.35
CA GLU A 86 7.14 8.61 -13.70
C GLU A 86 7.41 7.13 -13.42
N THR A 87 8.62 6.65 -13.73
CA THR A 87 9.00 5.27 -13.43
C THR A 87 9.09 5.02 -11.91
N LYS A 88 9.57 6.01 -11.14
CA LYS A 88 9.58 5.97 -9.67
C LYS A 88 8.19 6.03 -9.06
N PHE A 89 7.30 6.79 -9.67
CA PHE A 89 5.89 6.82 -9.30
C PHE A 89 5.20 5.49 -9.60
N ARG A 90 5.51 4.84 -10.73
CA ARG A 90 4.93 3.51 -11.03
C ARG A 90 5.44 2.42 -10.09
N ALA A 91 6.72 2.45 -9.73
CA ALA A 91 7.34 1.46 -8.85
C ALA A 91 6.85 1.51 -7.39
N GLY A 92 6.30 2.64 -6.93
CA GLY A 92 5.95 2.84 -5.52
C GLY A 92 4.81 1.97 -4.97
N LEU A 93 4.05 1.27 -5.82
CA LEU A 93 3.03 0.30 -5.41
C LEU A 93 3.30 -1.13 -5.92
N GLU A 94 4.49 -1.46 -6.40
CA GLU A 94 4.79 -2.82 -6.83
C GLU A 94 4.78 -3.82 -5.65
N GLY A 95 4.24 -5.02 -5.87
CA GLY A 95 4.22 -6.11 -4.89
C GLY A 95 5.53 -6.87 -4.89
N ILE A 96 5.90 -7.49 -3.76
CA ILE A 96 7.09 -8.35 -3.69
C ILE A 96 6.66 -9.81 -3.73
N ASN A 97 7.34 -10.61 -4.56
CA ASN A 97 7.22 -12.07 -4.56
C ASN A 97 7.66 -12.63 -3.19
N VAL A 98 6.88 -13.56 -2.69
CA VAL A 98 6.96 -14.03 -1.32
C VAL A 98 7.51 -15.45 -1.22
N ALA A 99 8.23 -15.99 -2.19
CA ALA A 99 8.87 -17.32 -2.09
C ALA A 99 9.97 -17.41 -0.99
N THR A 100 10.35 -18.64 -0.61
CA THR A 100 11.12 -19.07 0.56
C THR A 100 12.48 -18.37 0.79
N ARG A 101 13.02 -18.45 2.01
CA ARG A 101 14.34 -17.90 2.39
C ARG A 101 15.35 -19.01 2.60
N SER A 102 16.60 -18.76 2.23
CA SER A 102 17.73 -19.60 2.60
C SER A 102 18.21 -19.27 4.03
N ALA A 103 18.97 -20.18 4.67
CA ALA A 103 19.40 -20.06 6.06
C ALA A 103 20.44 -18.93 6.28
N GLU A 104 21.11 -18.52 5.21
CA GLU A 104 22.26 -17.61 5.23
C GLU A 104 21.86 -16.13 5.45
N GLN A 105 20.56 -15.79 5.43
CA GLN A 105 20.08 -14.41 5.59
C GLN A 105 19.42 -14.11 6.95
N LYS A 106 19.67 -14.91 8.00
CA LYS A 106 18.91 -14.91 9.27
C LYS A 106 18.64 -13.52 9.89
N CYS A 107 19.61 -12.58 9.86
CA CYS A 107 19.48 -11.25 10.49
C CYS A 107 19.17 -10.09 9.54
N ASN A 108 18.61 -10.41 8.38
CA ASN A 108 17.83 -9.45 7.59
C ASN A 108 16.36 -9.83 7.69
N ARG A 109 15.45 -8.86 7.73
CA ARG A 109 14.03 -9.19 7.53
C ARG A 109 13.85 -9.72 6.11
N LYS A 110 12.82 -10.56 5.92
CA LYS A 110 12.48 -11.04 4.58
C LYS A 110 12.28 -9.86 3.63
N ASN A 111 12.81 -9.96 2.41
CA ASN A 111 12.71 -8.91 1.39
C ASN A 111 13.22 -7.54 1.89
N ASN A 112 14.12 -7.55 2.88
CA ASN A 112 14.65 -6.35 3.54
C ASN A 112 13.57 -5.40 4.08
N MET A 113 12.39 -5.92 4.47
CA MET A 113 11.31 -5.11 5.02
C MET A 113 11.80 -4.27 6.20
N LYS A 114 11.58 -2.95 6.12
CA LYS A 114 12.08 -1.96 7.08
C LYS A 114 11.08 -0.86 7.39
N TYR A 115 10.15 -0.58 6.48
CA TYR A 115 9.26 0.58 6.60
C TYR A 115 7.81 0.17 6.47
N VAL A 116 6.93 0.87 7.15
CA VAL A 116 5.50 0.87 6.88
C VAL A 116 5.14 2.19 6.21
N VAL A 117 4.80 2.13 4.92
CA VAL A 117 4.54 3.29 4.06
C VAL A 117 3.04 3.51 3.96
N PHE A 118 2.61 4.76 4.17
CA PHE A 118 1.21 5.17 4.13
C PHE A 118 0.85 5.78 2.78
N TYR A 119 -0.24 5.30 2.22
CA TYR A 119 -0.79 5.67 0.92
C TYR A 119 -2.17 6.31 1.10
N ASP A 120 -2.43 7.34 0.32
CA ASP A 120 -3.75 7.92 0.10
C ASP A 120 -4.13 7.58 -1.34
N LEU A 121 -5.04 6.63 -1.48
CA LEU A 121 -5.48 5.99 -2.71
C LEU A 121 -6.82 6.58 -3.15
N VAL A 122 -7.03 6.60 -4.45
CA VAL A 122 -8.32 6.80 -5.08
C VAL A 122 -8.54 5.67 -6.05
N ILE A 123 -9.74 5.11 -6.08
CA ILE A 123 -10.07 3.90 -6.82
C ILE A 123 -11.40 4.10 -7.55
N ALA A 124 -11.47 3.75 -8.82
CA ALA A 124 -12.72 3.59 -9.57
C ALA A 124 -12.60 2.32 -10.41
N GLN A 125 -13.47 1.33 -10.17
CA GLN A 125 -13.48 0.11 -10.97
C GLN A 125 -14.14 0.32 -12.33
N THR A 126 -13.79 -0.55 -13.28
CA THR A 126 -14.47 -0.60 -14.57
C THR A 126 -15.89 -1.13 -14.45
N ASN A 127 -16.76 -0.68 -15.34
CA ASN A 127 -18.14 -1.19 -15.42
C ASN A 127 -18.16 -2.68 -15.68
N GLU A 128 -17.23 -3.15 -16.51
CA GLU A 128 -17.02 -4.54 -16.86
C GLU A 128 -16.58 -5.35 -15.64
N THR A 129 -15.73 -4.79 -14.77
CA THR A 129 -15.34 -5.41 -13.49
C THR A 129 -16.52 -5.49 -12.53
N LEU A 130 -17.27 -4.40 -12.38
CA LEU A 130 -18.48 -4.39 -11.54
C LEU A 130 -19.52 -5.39 -12.05
N ALA A 131 -19.71 -5.49 -13.37
CA ALA A 131 -20.64 -6.42 -13.98
C ALA A 131 -20.18 -7.89 -13.88
N LEU A 132 -18.87 -8.14 -14.01
CA LEU A 132 -18.31 -9.49 -13.95
C LEU A 132 -18.28 -10.05 -12.53
N TYR A 133 -17.89 -9.24 -11.54
CA TYR A 133 -17.66 -9.70 -10.17
C TYR A 133 -18.81 -9.37 -9.21
N GLU A 134 -19.69 -8.44 -9.59
CA GLU A 134 -20.76 -7.90 -8.73
C GLU A 134 -20.22 -7.38 -7.38
N LYS A 135 -18.98 -6.88 -7.37
CA LYS A 135 -18.24 -6.42 -6.18
C LYS A 135 -17.39 -5.19 -6.48
N GLU A 136 -17.16 -4.37 -5.46
CA GLU A 136 -16.29 -3.16 -5.51
C GLU A 136 -14.82 -3.47 -5.79
N TYR A 137 -14.39 -4.71 -5.55
CA TYR A 137 -13.05 -5.17 -5.85
C TYR A 137 -13.15 -6.36 -6.76
N GLY A 138 -12.47 -6.26 -7.90
CA GLY A 138 -11.96 -7.46 -8.51
C GLY A 138 -10.90 -8.05 -7.58
N PRO A 139 -10.65 -9.35 -7.63
CA PRO A 139 -9.70 -9.92 -6.66
C PRO A 139 -8.17 -9.75 -7.02
N MET A 140 -7.20 -10.08 -6.16
CA MET A 140 -5.77 -9.68 -6.28
C MET A 140 -4.82 -10.59 -7.09
N LEU A 141 -3.88 -9.95 -7.80
CA LEU A 141 -2.65 -10.60 -8.30
C LEU A 141 -1.37 -10.35 -7.53
N PRO A 142 -0.49 -11.36 -7.52
CA PRO A 142 0.94 -11.14 -7.53
C PRO A 142 1.47 -10.71 -8.93
N PHE A 143 2.35 -9.70 -8.91
CA PHE A 143 3.13 -9.25 -10.06
C PHE A 143 4.61 -9.45 -9.83
N ASP A 144 5.33 -9.72 -10.92
CA ASP A 144 6.79 -9.71 -10.95
C ASP A 144 7.27 -8.90 -12.14
N GLY A 145 8.08 -7.86 -11.92
CA GLY A 145 8.76 -7.09 -12.96
C GLY A 145 7.89 -6.59 -14.12
N GLY A 146 6.65 -6.15 -13.86
CA GLY A 146 5.82 -5.67 -14.96
C GLY A 146 4.92 -6.73 -15.62
N GLN A 147 4.69 -7.89 -15.01
CA GLN A 147 3.79 -8.93 -15.54
C GLN A 147 3.14 -9.77 -14.42
N CYS A 148 2.00 -10.40 -14.71
CA CYS A 148 1.38 -11.36 -13.78
C CYS A 148 2.43 -12.39 -13.36
N THR A 149 2.50 -12.77 -12.08
CA THR A 149 3.35 -13.92 -11.71
C THR A 149 2.79 -15.18 -12.39
N PRO A 150 3.61 -15.92 -13.16
CA PRO A 150 3.16 -17.17 -13.78
C PRO A 150 2.69 -18.17 -12.73
N SER A 151 1.58 -18.86 -12.99
CA SER A 151 1.17 -20.04 -12.22
C SER A 151 2.09 -21.25 -12.49
N SER A 152 2.70 -21.31 -13.68
CA SER A 152 3.72 -22.30 -14.04
C SER A 152 4.50 -21.84 -15.28
N GLY A 153 5.63 -22.49 -15.57
CA GLY A 153 6.49 -22.16 -16.72
C GLY A 153 7.31 -20.88 -16.53
N THR A 154 8.14 -20.56 -17.53
CA THR A 154 8.97 -19.33 -17.59
C THR A 154 9.04 -18.83 -19.03
N GLY A 155 9.34 -17.53 -19.21
CA GLY A 155 9.42 -16.91 -20.54
C GLY A 155 8.13 -17.10 -21.35
N ASP A 156 8.25 -17.42 -22.63
CA ASP A 156 7.12 -17.60 -23.55
C ASP A 156 6.23 -18.81 -23.23
N SER A 157 6.68 -19.70 -22.36
CA SER A 157 5.93 -20.87 -21.87
C SER A 157 5.22 -20.62 -20.54
N ALA A 158 5.26 -19.39 -20.03
CA ALA A 158 4.58 -19.01 -18.80
C ALA A 158 3.05 -19.15 -18.96
N VAL A 159 2.44 -19.91 -18.07
CA VAL A 159 0.98 -19.98 -17.93
C VAL A 159 0.60 -19.03 -16.80
N PHE A 160 -0.30 -18.08 -17.10
CA PHE A 160 -0.81 -17.15 -16.12
C PHE A 160 -2.16 -17.59 -15.55
N PRO A 161 -2.51 -17.14 -14.32
CA PRO A 161 -3.85 -17.31 -13.77
C PRO A 161 -4.93 -16.86 -14.76
N LYS A 162 -6.10 -17.50 -14.75
CA LYS A 162 -7.16 -17.29 -15.75
C LYS A 162 -7.53 -15.83 -15.89
N GLU A 163 -7.69 -15.18 -14.77
CA GLU A 163 -8.10 -13.80 -14.68
C GLU A 163 -7.02 -12.87 -15.25
N CYS A 164 -5.78 -13.34 -15.47
CA CYS A 164 -4.71 -12.53 -16.05
C CYS A 164 -5.04 -12.20 -17.51
N TYR A 165 -5.74 -13.11 -18.16
CA TYR A 165 -6.23 -12.94 -19.52
C TYR A 165 -7.42 -11.98 -19.60
N TYR A 166 -8.05 -11.62 -18.46
CA TYR A 166 -9.21 -10.73 -18.47
C TYR A 166 -8.83 -9.26 -18.79
N PHE A 167 -7.57 -8.84 -18.68
CA PHE A 167 -7.19 -7.44 -18.98
C PHE A 167 -7.33 -7.08 -20.43
N ASN A 168 -6.88 -7.98 -21.29
CA ASN A 168 -6.82 -7.79 -22.73
C ASN A 168 -7.81 -8.69 -23.48
N GLY A 169 -8.48 -9.61 -22.79
CA GLY A 169 -9.36 -10.60 -23.40
C GLY A 169 -8.59 -11.70 -24.12
N ASP A 170 -7.37 -12.00 -23.65
CA ASP A 170 -6.59 -13.10 -24.19
C ASP A 170 -7.24 -14.45 -23.90
N LYS A 171 -6.83 -15.48 -24.64
CA LYS A 171 -7.34 -16.87 -24.46
C LYS A 171 -8.87 -17.00 -24.52
N GLY A 172 -9.57 -16.04 -25.14
CA GLY A 172 -11.03 -16.04 -25.27
C GLY A 172 -11.77 -15.57 -24.02
N GLU A 173 -11.07 -14.96 -23.06
CA GLU A 173 -11.67 -14.46 -21.84
C GLU A 173 -12.27 -13.04 -22.01
N PRO A 174 -13.16 -12.60 -21.11
CA PRO A 174 -13.74 -11.27 -21.18
C PRO A 174 -12.67 -10.17 -21.02
N ARG A 175 -12.69 -9.17 -21.90
CA ARG A 175 -11.82 -8.00 -21.81
C ARG A 175 -12.41 -6.97 -20.85
N VAL A 176 -12.21 -7.16 -19.55
CA VAL A 176 -12.76 -6.29 -18.49
C VAL A 176 -11.88 -5.09 -18.14
N GLY A 177 -10.67 -5.05 -18.71
CA GLY A 177 -9.69 -4.02 -18.41
C GLY A 177 -9.11 -4.17 -17.00
N PRO A 178 -8.20 -3.26 -16.62
CA PRO A 178 -7.56 -3.26 -15.32
C PRO A 178 -8.57 -3.07 -14.20
N PHE A 179 -8.31 -3.60 -13.02
CA PHE A 179 -9.10 -3.28 -11.83
C PHE A 179 -8.23 -3.26 -10.58
N VAL A 180 -8.74 -2.67 -9.50
CA VAL A 180 -8.08 -2.77 -8.19
C VAL A 180 -8.42 -4.12 -7.59
N GLY A 181 -7.38 -4.93 -7.48
CA GLY A 181 -7.38 -6.25 -6.86
C GLY A 181 -7.29 -6.17 -5.33
N ALA A 182 -8.08 -6.94 -4.60
CA ALA A 182 -7.89 -7.18 -3.16
C ALA A 182 -7.58 -8.66 -2.87
N GLY A 183 -6.61 -8.91 -1.98
CA GLY A 183 -6.08 -10.24 -1.64
C GLY A 183 -7.18 -11.23 -1.30
N ASP A 184 -7.32 -12.30 -2.08
CA ASP A 184 -8.24 -13.37 -1.74
C ASP A 184 -7.58 -14.50 -0.95
N LYS A 185 -8.27 -15.04 0.05
CA LYS A 185 -7.64 -15.81 1.12
C LYS A 185 -8.10 -17.27 1.29
N SER A 186 -8.99 -17.85 0.45
CA SER A 186 -9.84 -19.10 0.62
C SER A 186 -9.32 -20.32 1.31
N THR A 187 -8.02 -20.48 1.32
CA THR A 187 -7.37 -21.73 1.71
C THR A 187 -6.24 -21.48 2.70
N ASP A 188 -6.10 -20.25 3.18
CA ASP A 188 -5.38 -19.94 4.41
C ASP A 188 -6.29 -20.33 5.59
N GLU A 189 -5.84 -21.23 6.48
CA GLU A 189 -6.56 -21.53 7.74
C GLU A 189 -6.84 -20.24 8.56
N ARG A 190 -6.25 -19.10 8.19
CA ARG A 190 -6.38 -17.80 8.84
C ARG A 190 -7.31 -16.78 8.15
N ALA A 191 -7.99 -17.09 7.03
CA ALA A 191 -9.19 -16.40 6.46
C ALA A 191 -9.50 -16.91 5.03
N PRO A 192 -10.74 -17.11 4.50
CA PRO A 192 -10.92 -17.74 3.19
C PRO A 192 -11.93 -17.17 2.10
N TYR A 193 -11.54 -16.65 0.90
CA TYR A 193 -12.33 -16.69 -0.41
C TYR A 193 -11.51 -16.86 -1.77
N PRO A 194 -12.12 -17.15 -2.96
CA PRO A 194 -11.46 -17.47 -4.26
C PRO A 194 -11.61 -16.52 -5.52
N ASN A 195 -10.71 -16.76 -6.50
CA ASN A 195 -10.48 -16.17 -7.87
C ASN A 195 -9.67 -14.88 -7.88
N THR A 196 -8.56 -14.71 -8.67
CA THR A 196 -8.17 -13.50 -9.49
C THR A 196 -6.77 -13.24 -10.01
N ALA A 197 -6.75 -12.33 -11.01
CA ALA A 197 -5.64 -11.58 -11.51
C ALA A 197 -5.91 -10.05 -11.89
N THR A 198 -4.91 -9.20 -12.27
CA THR A 198 -4.90 -7.75 -12.73
C THR A 198 -3.79 -7.38 -13.78
N ARG A 199 -3.98 -6.31 -14.59
CA ARG A 199 -2.99 -5.33 -15.14
C ARG A 199 -3.68 -4.08 -15.67
N GLY A 200 -3.06 -2.95 -15.30
CA GLY A 200 -3.23 -1.60 -15.84
C GLY A 200 -3.96 -0.58 -14.95
N GLY A 201 -3.95 -0.75 -13.62
CA GLY A 201 -4.82 0.07 -12.76
C GLY A 201 -4.31 1.49 -12.45
N LEU A 202 -3.00 1.75 -12.49
CA LEU A 202 -2.46 3.06 -12.06
C LEU A 202 -2.63 4.14 -13.15
N CYS A 203 -3.34 5.21 -12.82
CA CYS A 203 -3.42 6.43 -13.61
C CYS A 203 -2.08 7.16 -13.70
N THR A 204 -1.92 8.07 -14.67
CA THR A 204 -0.86 9.09 -14.54
C THR A 204 -1.06 9.86 -13.24
N TYR A 205 0.04 10.27 -12.62
CA TYR A 205 0.05 10.88 -11.28
C TYR A 205 -0.92 12.07 -11.13
N ASP A 206 -1.30 12.72 -12.22
CA ASP A 206 -2.19 13.87 -12.27
C ASP A 206 -3.64 13.57 -12.68
N VAL A 207 -4.00 12.31 -12.94
CA VAL A 207 -5.30 11.90 -13.49
C VAL A 207 -6.15 11.16 -12.47
N MET A 208 -7.41 11.56 -12.36
CA MET A 208 -8.41 10.92 -11.52
C MET A 208 -8.82 9.58 -12.15
N PRO A 209 -8.90 8.49 -11.35
CA PRO A 209 -9.45 7.23 -11.85
C PRO A 209 -10.87 7.43 -12.36
N ASP A 210 -11.12 6.96 -13.57
CA ASP A 210 -12.40 7.04 -14.25
C ASP A 210 -13.06 5.66 -14.39
N GLY A 211 -12.35 4.59 -14.03
CA GLY A 211 -12.81 3.22 -14.22
C GLY A 211 -12.85 2.82 -15.69
N VAL A 212 -12.18 3.55 -16.59
CA VAL A 212 -12.21 3.25 -18.03
C VAL A 212 -10.81 3.30 -18.60
N THR A 213 -10.14 4.44 -18.43
CA THR A 213 -8.75 4.66 -18.82
C THR A 213 -7.79 4.09 -17.78
N CYS A 214 -8.15 4.21 -16.48
CA CYS A 214 -7.36 3.71 -15.36
C CYS A 214 -8.25 3.57 -14.11
N THR A 215 -7.81 2.77 -13.14
CA THR A 215 -8.67 2.35 -12.01
C THR A 215 -8.21 2.74 -10.63
N TYR A 216 -6.99 3.25 -10.47
CA TYR A 216 -6.55 3.87 -9.24
C TYR A 216 -5.44 4.91 -9.44
N ASN A 217 -5.36 5.85 -8.52
CA ASN A 217 -4.24 6.77 -8.38
C ASN A 217 -3.89 6.87 -6.89
N TYR A 218 -2.70 7.33 -6.57
CA TYR A 218 -2.23 7.38 -5.21
C TYR A 218 -1.21 8.48 -4.97
N ARG A 219 -0.99 8.76 -3.70
CA ARG A 219 0.21 9.43 -3.21
C ARG A 219 0.70 8.77 -1.94
N ILE A 220 2.00 8.88 -1.69
CA ILE A 220 2.62 8.46 -0.44
C ILE A 220 2.54 9.64 0.54
N LEU A 221 1.93 9.41 1.69
CA LEU A 221 1.81 10.42 2.75
C LEU A 221 3.10 10.52 3.59
N GLY A 222 3.81 9.41 3.71
CA GLY A 222 5.01 9.28 4.52
C GLY A 222 5.19 7.82 4.95
N TYR A 223 6.09 7.57 5.90
CA TYR A 223 6.39 6.22 6.34
C TYR A 223 6.89 6.19 7.78
N ILE A 224 6.84 5.02 8.41
CA ILE A 224 7.44 4.78 9.71
C ILE A 224 8.42 3.61 9.67
N PRO A 225 9.58 3.71 10.30
CA PRO A 225 10.48 2.57 10.48
C PRO A 225 9.80 1.49 11.32
N LEU A 226 9.81 0.26 10.82
CA LEU A 226 9.22 -0.89 11.51
C LEU A 226 9.88 -1.11 12.86
N ASP A 227 11.20 -0.93 12.94
CA ASP A 227 12.01 -1.06 14.16
C ASP A 227 11.55 -0.10 15.27
N ASP A 228 11.09 1.11 14.94
CA ASP A 228 10.53 2.06 15.90
C ASP A 228 9.16 1.60 16.41
N VAL A 229 8.30 1.16 15.49
CA VAL A 229 6.94 0.71 15.82
C VAL A 229 6.97 -0.50 16.72
N VAL A 230 7.81 -1.49 16.39
CA VAL A 230 7.92 -2.71 17.17
C VAL A 230 8.73 -2.52 18.46
N GLY A 231 9.41 -1.37 18.61
CA GLY A 231 10.09 -0.93 19.82
C GLY A 231 11.56 -1.38 19.91
N ILE A 232 12.14 -1.97 18.87
CA ILE A 232 13.54 -2.41 18.87
C ILE A 232 14.48 -1.23 19.20
N THR A 233 14.20 -0.05 18.66
CA THR A 233 15.04 1.14 18.91
C THR A 233 15.00 1.69 20.34
N THR A 234 14.08 1.18 21.15
CA THR A 234 13.95 1.53 22.57
C THR A 234 14.47 0.43 23.51
N MET A 235 14.85 -0.74 22.98
CA MET A 235 15.34 -1.87 23.76
C MET A 235 16.83 -1.71 24.05
N ALA A 236 17.23 -1.85 25.31
CA ALA A 236 18.64 -1.81 25.71
C ALA A 236 19.41 -3.01 25.12
N ILE A 237 20.66 -2.77 24.69
CA ILE A 237 21.53 -3.80 24.09
C ILE A 237 21.85 -4.92 25.08
N SER A 238 21.90 -4.59 26.36
CA SER A 238 22.10 -5.53 27.47
C SER A 238 21.42 -5.01 28.73
N VAL A 239 21.22 -5.90 29.71
CA VAL A 239 20.56 -5.55 30.98
C VAL A 239 21.34 -4.43 31.68
N GLY A 240 20.68 -3.28 31.91
CA GLY A 240 21.27 -2.12 32.56
C GLY A 240 22.09 -1.19 31.64
N SER A 241 22.21 -1.49 30.35
CA SER A 241 22.85 -0.58 29.40
C SER A 241 21.96 0.62 29.09
N PRO A 242 22.51 1.85 29.03
CA PRO A 242 21.79 3.01 28.49
C PRO A 242 21.72 3.01 26.96
N GLU A 243 22.52 2.17 26.29
CA GLU A 243 22.54 2.07 24.83
C GLU A 243 21.42 1.16 24.33
N THR A 244 20.71 1.60 23.31
CA THR A 244 19.64 0.83 22.67
C THR A 244 20.05 0.27 21.32
N PHE A 245 19.34 -0.75 20.85
CA PHE A 245 19.56 -1.28 19.50
C PHE A 245 19.24 -0.21 18.45
N THR A 246 20.08 -0.09 17.44
CA THR A 246 19.88 0.86 16.33
C THR A 246 18.91 0.35 15.27
N ASN A 247 18.82 -0.98 15.11
CA ASN A 247 17.98 -1.64 14.11
C ASN A 247 17.83 -3.14 14.41
N PHE A 248 16.96 -3.81 13.63
CA PHE A 248 16.73 -5.25 13.70
C PHE A 248 17.99 -6.09 13.51
N SER A 249 18.90 -5.69 12.63
CA SER A 249 20.10 -6.51 12.36
C SER A 249 20.98 -6.61 13.60
N GLN A 250 21.18 -5.50 14.33
CA GLN A 250 21.90 -5.51 15.60
C GLN A 250 21.17 -6.34 16.67
N PHE A 251 19.85 -6.17 16.78
CA PHE A 251 19.01 -6.93 17.71
C PHE A 251 19.10 -8.46 17.45
N CYS A 252 19.00 -8.87 16.19
CA CYS A 252 19.11 -10.27 15.78
C CYS A 252 20.52 -10.83 15.97
N GLN A 253 21.57 -10.05 15.67
CA GLN A 253 22.96 -10.46 15.87
C GLN A 253 23.31 -10.67 17.34
N ALA A 254 22.66 -9.93 18.26
CA ALA A 254 22.73 -10.17 19.69
C ALA A 254 21.99 -11.45 20.16
N GLY A 255 21.46 -12.26 19.23
CA GLY A 255 20.77 -13.51 19.51
C GLY A 255 19.30 -13.37 19.88
N SER A 256 18.75 -12.15 19.80
CA SER A 256 17.36 -11.89 20.14
C SER A 256 16.41 -12.28 19.01
N VAL A 257 15.17 -12.60 19.37
CA VAL A 257 14.14 -13.09 18.44
C VAL A 257 13.04 -12.03 18.36
N GLU A 258 12.78 -11.53 17.15
CA GLU A 258 11.68 -10.59 16.94
C GLU A 258 10.34 -11.34 16.93
N PHE A 259 10.21 -12.35 16.10
CA PHE A 259 8.98 -13.12 15.97
C PHE A 259 9.27 -14.58 15.65
N ASN A 260 8.75 -15.47 16.49
CA ASN A 260 8.77 -16.91 16.30
C ASN A 260 7.38 -17.48 16.60
N ALA A 261 6.84 -18.21 15.65
CA ALA A 261 5.53 -18.84 15.72
C ALA A 261 5.53 -20.15 14.95
N THR A 262 4.60 -21.05 15.28
CA THR A 262 4.38 -22.28 14.52
C THR A 262 3.88 -21.99 13.11
N GLU A 263 3.88 -23.00 12.23
CA GLU A 263 3.27 -22.90 10.90
C GLU A 263 1.78 -22.56 10.94
N LYS A 264 1.09 -22.89 12.04
CA LYS A 264 -0.30 -22.50 12.29
C LYS A 264 -0.44 -21.08 12.83
N GLY A 265 0.66 -20.43 13.20
CA GLY A 265 0.67 -19.04 13.66
C GLY A 265 0.51 -18.90 15.16
N VAL A 266 0.66 -20.01 15.89
CA VAL A 266 0.70 -20.00 17.35
C VAL A 266 2.03 -19.41 17.79
N TRP A 267 1.99 -18.33 18.55
CA TRP A 267 3.18 -17.64 19.04
C TRP A 267 4.02 -18.57 19.94
N ILE A 268 5.33 -18.58 19.73
CA ILE A 268 6.30 -19.37 20.51
C ILE A 268 7.15 -18.42 21.37
N SER A 269 7.77 -17.43 20.73
CA SER A 269 8.62 -16.45 21.38
C SER A 269 8.80 -15.22 20.50
N GLY A 270 9.25 -14.12 21.07
CA GLY A 270 9.51 -12.89 20.34
C GLY A 270 9.32 -11.67 21.22
N ILE A 271 9.32 -10.50 20.59
CA ILE A 271 9.00 -9.25 21.27
C ILE A 271 7.50 -9.17 21.57
N ASP A 272 7.16 -8.48 22.67
CA ASP A 272 5.78 -8.36 23.16
C ASP A 272 4.81 -7.79 22.13
N PHE A 273 5.31 -6.92 21.24
CA PHE A 273 4.53 -6.37 20.13
C PHE A 273 3.79 -7.47 19.35
N TRP A 274 4.41 -8.65 19.14
CA TRP A 274 3.83 -9.74 18.35
C TRP A 274 3.07 -10.81 19.15
N LYS A 275 2.91 -10.64 20.46
CA LYS A 275 2.22 -11.61 21.34
C LYS A 275 0.73 -11.74 20.98
N ASN A 276 0.23 -12.96 20.84
CA ASN A 276 -1.15 -13.23 20.36
C ASN A 276 -1.40 -12.72 18.93
N PRO A 277 -0.72 -13.25 17.91
CA PRO A 277 -0.83 -12.80 16.52
C PRO A 277 -2.20 -13.14 15.89
N GLN A 278 -2.93 -14.10 16.44
CA GLN A 278 -4.27 -14.48 15.99
C GLN A 278 -5.40 -13.78 16.74
N ASP A 279 -5.08 -12.98 17.77
CA ASP A 279 -6.07 -12.28 18.56
C ASP A 279 -6.46 -10.94 17.91
N THR A 280 -7.75 -10.75 17.68
CA THR A 280 -8.30 -9.56 17.01
C THR A 280 -8.04 -8.29 17.80
N ALA A 281 -8.14 -8.33 19.14
CA ALA A 281 -7.93 -7.14 19.97
C ALA A 281 -6.45 -6.73 19.98
N ALA A 282 -5.53 -7.69 20.06
CA ALA A 282 -4.10 -7.46 19.94
C ALA A 282 -3.74 -6.90 18.55
N ASN A 283 -4.35 -7.43 17.49
CA ASN A 283 -4.15 -6.91 16.13
C ASN A 283 -4.71 -5.49 15.95
N LYS A 284 -5.85 -5.17 16.57
CA LYS A 284 -6.35 -3.80 16.63
C LYS A 284 -5.38 -2.87 17.36
N ALA A 285 -4.87 -3.28 18.53
CA ALA A 285 -3.92 -2.47 19.29
C ALA A 285 -2.61 -2.20 18.51
N ARG A 286 -2.13 -3.17 17.73
CA ARG A 286 -0.99 -2.97 16.80
C ARG A 286 -1.31 -1.94 15.71
N ALA A 287 -2.50 -2.02 15.14
CA ALA A 287 -2.97 -1.08 14.14
C ALA A 287 -3.08 0.35 14.71
N ASP A 288 -3.66 0.48 15.90
CA ASP A 288 -3.76 1.77 16.61
C ASP A 288 -2.36 2.34 16.92
N ARG A 289 -1.42 1.49 17.36
CA ARG A 289 -0.02 1.89 17.59
C ARG A 289 0.67 2.36 16.31
N LEU A 290 0.43 1.70 15.18
CA LEU A 290 0.96 2.10 13.87
C LEU A 290 0.46 3.50 13.47
N VAL A 291 -0.85 3.73 13.58
CA VAL A 291 -1.47 5.03 13.27
C VAL A 291 -0.95 6.12 14.21
N THR A 292 -0.86 5.81 15.50
CA THR A 292 -0.36 6.74 16.53
C THR A 292 1.09 7.14 16.26
N ALA A 293 1.96 6.16 15.98
CA ALA A 293 3.37 6.42 15.67
C ALA A 293 3.52 7.34 14.44
N TYR A 294 2.73 7.11 13.39
CA TYR A 294 2.74 7.98 12.22
C TYR A 294 2.26 9.40 12.54
N GLN A 295 1.16 9.54 13.29
CA GLN A 295 0.65 10.84 13.71
C GLN A 295 1.64 11.60 14.60
N MET A 296 2.39 10.91 15.45
CA MET A 296 3.44 11.53 16.26
C MET A 296 4.55 12.12 15.38
N LEU A 297 5.01 11.41 14.33
CA LEU A 297 6.01 11.95 13.41
C LEU A 297 5.47 13.16 12.62
N VAL A 298 4.22 13.09 12.15
CA VAL A 298 3.57 14.23 11.49
C VAL A 298 3.46 15.44 12.43
N ALA A 299 3.29 15.21 13.73
CA ALA A 299 3.23 16.26 14.76
C ALA A 299 4.62 16.79 15.19
N GLY A 300 5.70 16.41 14.49
CA GLY A 300 7.06 16.85 14.80
C GLY A 300 7.79 15.99 15.84
N GLY A 301 7.28 14.79 16.11
CA GLY A 301 8.02 13.78 16.88
C GLY A 301 9.25 13.30 16.12
N SER A 302 10.29 12.88 16.86
CA SER A 302 11.54 12.39 16.29
C SER A 302 11.52 10.88 16.06
N SER A 303 12.31 10.43 15.09
CA SER A 303 12.66 9.02 14.88
C SER A 303 14.17 8.89 14.91
N PRO A 304 14.73 7.85 15.55
CA PRO A 304 16.17 7.56 15.46
C PRO A 304 16.59 7.07 14.07
N GLN A 305 15.65 6.81 13.16
CA GLN A 305 15.88 6.20 11.85
C GLN A 305 15.38 7.05 10.67
N VAL A 306 14.75 8.20 10.93
CA VAL A 306 14.30 9.16 9.91
C VAL A 306 14.67 10.56 10.38
N ASP A 307 15.32 11.33 9.52
CA ASP A 307 15.69 12.70 9.82
C ASP A 307 14.49 13.65 9.83
N ASP A 308 14.60 14.72 10.61
CA ASP A 308 13.52 15.70 10.80
C ASP A 308 13.15 16.43 9.49
N ALA A 309 14.08 16.59 8.55
CA ALA A 309 13.78 17.23 7.27
C ALA A 309 12.87 16.34 6.41
N THR A 310 13.04 15.03 6.49
CA THR A 310 12.15 14.05 5.85
C THR A 310 10.78 13.99 6.52
N THR A 311 10.72 13.92 7.86
CA THR A 311 9.42 13.88 8.57
C THR A 311 8.62 15.17 8.40
N ALA A 312 9.28 16.32 8.24
CA ALA A 312 8.63 17.59 7.92
C ALA A 312 7.91 17.60 6.55
N ARG A 313 8.17 16.61 5.67
CA ARG A 313 7.44 16.40 4.41
C ARG A 313 6.23 15.48 4.56
N PHE A 314 6.04 14.84 5.71
CA PHE A 314 4.92 13.93 5.91
C PHE A 314 3.60 14.68 5.93
N THR A 315 2.56 14.05 5.40
CA THR A 315 1.22 14.62 5.32
C THR A 315 0.29 13.93 6.31
N ALA A 316 -0.53 14.70 7.04
CA ALA A 316 -1.51 14.12 7.95
C ALA A 316 -2.45 13.13 7.24
N LEU A 317 -2.85 12.08 7.97
CA LEU A 317 -3.86 11.15 7.47
C LEU A 317 -5.17 11.90 7.21
N PRO A 318 -5.84 11.64 6.07
CA PRO A 318 -7.15 12.24 5.78
C PRO A 318 -8.16 12.00 6.90
N ASN A 319 -8.89 13.06 7.30
CA ASN A 319 -9.95 12.95 8.30
C ASN A 319 -11.29 12.66 7.62
N CYS A 320 -11.81 11.45 7.83
CA CYS A 320 -13.11 10.99 7.37
C CYS A 320 -14.28 11.96 7.60
N ALA A 321 -14.35 12.58 8.78
CA ALA A 321 -15.45 13.46 9.14
C ALA A 321 -15.37 14.80 8.37
N ALA A 322 -14.15 15.33 8.20
CA ALA A 322 -13.92 16.55 7.43
C ALA A 322 -14.17 16.35 5.92
N GLU A 323 -13.85 15.16 5.38
CA GLU A 323 -14.09 14.85 3.98
C GLU A 323 -15.59 14.68 3.67
N LYS A 324 -16.36 14.01 4.54
CA LYS A 324 -17.83 13.91 4.39
C LYS A 324 -18.52 15.28 4.36
N ALA A 325 -18.03 16.27 5.11
CA ALA A 325 -18.57 17.62 5.11
C ALA A 325 -18.29 18.39 3.80
N LYS A 326 -17.24 18.02 3.06
CA LYS A 326 -16.94 18.61 1.74
C LYS A 326 -17.87 18.06 0.65
N ASP A 327 -18.27 16.79 0.74
CA ASP A 327 -19.23 16.17 -0.19
C ASP A 327 -20.67 16.65 0.00
N LEU A 328 -21.03 17.14 1.20
CA LEU A 328 -22.38 17.66 1.50
C LEU A 328 -22.59 19.13 1.09
N ASN A 329 -21.52 19.83 0.70
CA ASN A 329 -21.54 21.23 0.27
C ASN A 329 -21.34 21.39 -1.26
N ILE A 330 -21.65 20.34 -2.04
CA ILE A 330 -21.69 20.34 -3.51
C ILE A 330 -23.13 20.11 -3.97
#